data_AF-A0A966DU69-F1
#
_entry.id   AF-A0A966DU69-F1
#
_cell.length_a   1.000
_cell.length_b   1.000
_cell.length_c   1.000
_cell.angle_alpha   90.00
_cell.angle_beta   90.00
_cell.angle_gamma   90.00
#
_symmetry.space_group_name_H-M   'P 1'
#
loop_
_entity.id
_entity.type
_entity.pdbx_description
1 polymer ?
#
loop_
_entity_poly.entity_id
_entity_poly.type
_entity_poly.pdbx_seq_one_letter_code
_entity_poly.pdbx_strand_id
1 'polypeptide(L)'
;MYNADNQDDIFFARIEVNIRQHAKHQRMTLCDLAAAIDMTEAGFYKMLSTDSMKVKTLKKIAEVLNLPVNIFFEEFVPPPNSKGFVWRPEVYTTEAEGLYITEREGLKRQIELLESQIADKNKIIELLSKK
;
A
#
# COMPACT_ATOMS: atom_id res chain seq x y z
N MET A 1 25.23 -12.22 13.78
CA MET A 1 24.78 -10.83 14.08
C MET A 1 24.27 -10.25 12.78
N TYR A 2 22.96 -10.06 12.65
CA TYR A 2 22.38 -9.29 11.56
C TYR A 2 22.57 -7.80 11.92
N ASN A 3 23.34 -7.07 11.11
CA ASN A 3 23.56 -5.64 11.31
C ASN A 3 22.27 -4.90 10.96
N ALA A 4 21.68 -4.22 11.94
CA ALA A 4 20.49 -3.38 11.76
C ALA A 4 20.72 -2.29 10.68
N ASP A 5 21.96 -1.79 10.58
CA ASP A 5 22.38 -0.82 9.57
C ASP A 5 22.08 -1.28 8.13
N ASN A 6 22.15 -2.57 7.83
CA ASN A 6 21.86 -3.08 6.47
C ASN A 6 20.36 -3.11 6.16
N GLN A 7 19.46 -3.16 7.15
CA GLN A 7 18.01 -3.21 6.90
C GLN A 7 17.44 -1.83 6.60
N ASP A 8 17.95 -0.79 7.27
CA ASP A 8 17.50 0.58 7.07
C ASP A 8 17.92 1.10 5.69
N ASP A 9 19.15 0.81 5.26
CA ASP A 9 19.65 1.15 3.91
C ASP A 9 18.79 0.50 2.80
N ILE A 10 18.36 -0.76 3.00
CA ILE A 10 17.48 -1.47 2.05
C ILE A 10 16.09 -0.82 2.01
N PHE A 11 15.59 -0.35 3.15
CA PHE A 11 14.27 0.25 3.26
C PHE A 11 14.16 1.57 2.49
N PHE A 12 15.11 2.49 2.68
CA PHE A 12 15.09 3.78 1.98
C PHE A 12 15.39 3.62 0.49
N ALA A 13 16.31 2.73 0.13
CA ALA A 13 16.54 2.38 -1.27
C ALA A 13 15.27 1.85 -1.95
N ARG A 14 14.44 1.07 -1.23
CA ARG A 14 13.16 0.59 -1.75
C ARG A 14 12.16 1.72 -2.00
N ILE A 15 12.04 2.66 -1.07
CA ILE A 15 11.17 3.84 -1.24
C ILE A 15 11.60 4.64 -2.48
N GLU A 16 12.90 4.87 -2.63
CA GLU A 16 13.45 5.55 -3.80
C GLU A 16 13.08 4.83 -5.11
N VAL A 17 13.29 3.51 -5.17
CA VAL A 17 12.95 2.70 -6.35
C VAL A 17 11.46 2.80 -6.67
N ASN A 18 10.59 2.67 -5.67
CA ASN A 18 9.15 2.76 -5.84
C ASN A 18 8.72 4.13 -6.42
N ILE A 19 9.25 5.23 -5.88
CA ILE A 19 8.99 6.58 -6.39
C ILE A 19 9.42 6.70 -7.87
N ARG A 20 10.64 6.25 -8.20
CA ARG A 20 11.17 6.30 -9.57
C ARG A 20 10.34 5.49 -10.55
N GLN A 21 9.91 4.29 -10.15
CA GLN A 21 9.08 3.42 -10.99
C GLN A 21 7.72 4.06 -11.27
N HIS A 22 7.03 4.55 -10.24
CA HIS A 22 5.72 5.19 -10.41
C HIS A 22 5.79 6.46 -11.27
N ALA A 23 6.82 7.30 -11.09
CA ALA A 23 7.06 8.45 -11.97
C ALA A 23 7.24 8.01 -13.44
N LYS A 24 8.04 6.96 -13.67
CA LYS A 24 8.26 6.40 -15.01
C LYS A 24 6.96 5.88 -15.64
N HIS A 25 6.10 5.21 -14.87
CA HIS A 25 4.81 4.73 -15.37
C HIS A 25 3.89 5.86 -15.84
N GLN A 26 4.00 7.04 -15.23
CA GLN A 26 3.24 8.22 -15.61
C GLN A 26 3.95 9.09 -16.65
N ARG A 27 5.06 8.60 -17.23
CA ARG A 27 5.90 9.34 -18.18
C ARG A 27 6.42 10.67 -17.63
N MET A 28 6.62 10.72 -16.32
CA MET A 28 7.14 11.89 -15.61
C MET A 28 8.63 11.69 -15.35
N THR A 29 9.46 12.69 -15.65
CA THR A 29 10.87 12.66 -15.27
C THR A 29 11.04 13.04 -13.80
N LEU A 30 12.21 12.75 -13.23
CA LEU A 30 12.50 13.17 -11.85
C LEU A 30 12.67 14.69 -11.73
N CYS A 31 13.05 15.36 -12.82
CA CYS A 31 13.08 16.82 -12.89
C CYS A 31 11.65 17.38 -12.82
N ASP A 32 10.71 16.79 -13.58
CA ASP A 32 9.29 17.18 -13.54
C ASP A 32 8.70 16.96 -12.13
N LEU A 33 8.99 15.80 -11.53
CA LEU A 33 8.51 15.47 -10.19
C LEU A 33 9.09 16.41 -9.13
N ALA A 34 10.39 16.76 -9.23
CA ALA A 34 11.02 17.73 -8.34
C ALA A 34 10.36 19.11 -8.46
N ALA A 35 10.13 19.57 -9.69
CA ALA A 35 9.44 20.84 -9.95
C ALA A 35 8.02 20.84 -9.38
N ALA A 36 7.27 19.74 -9.55
CA ALA A 36 5.88 19.61 -9.08
C ALA A 36 5.73 19.62 -7.54
N ILE A 37 6.79 19.32 -6.79
CA ILE A 37 6.78 19.37 -5.31
C ILE A 37 7.47 20.61 -4.73
N ASP A 38 7.78 21.59 -5.58
CA ASP A 38 8.49 22.84 -5.27
C ASP A 38 9.94 22.62 -4.78
N MET A 39 10.67 21.68 -5.39
CA MET A 39 12.06 21.41 -5.05
C MET A 39 12.98 21.47 -6.27
N THR A 40 14.21 21.93 -6.05
CA THR A 40 15.25 21.86 -7.08
C THR A 40 15.58 20.41 -7.41
N GLU A 41 15.92 20.11 -8.66
CA GLU A 41 16.35 18.78 -9.09
C GLU A 41 17.49 18.23 -8.23
N ALA A 42 18.55 19.02 -7.99
CA ALA A 42 19.67 18.61 -7.14
C ALA A 42 19.24 18.28 -5.69
N GLY A 43 18.33 19.08 -5.12
CA GLY A 43 17.75 18.82 -3.79
C GLY A 43 16.91 17.53 -3.76
N PHE A 44 16.20 17.23 -4.84
CA PHE A 44 15.41 16.00 -4.98
C PHE A 44 16.30 14.76 -5.05
N TYR A 45 17.32 14.77 -5.90
CA TYR A 45 18.29 13.66 -5.97
C TYR A 45 18.97 13.43 -4.62
N LYS A 46 19.41 14.52 -3.96
CA LYS A 46 20.03 14.42 -2.65
C LYS A 46 19.10 13.80 -1.61
N MET A 47 17.82 14.20 -1.60
CA MET A 47 16.83 13.66 -0.68
C MET A 47 16.57 12.17 -0.93
N LEU A 48 16.49 11.75 -2.20
CA LEU A 48 16.31 10.33 -2.54
C LEU A 48 17.51 9.48 -2.12
N SER A 49 18.73 10.01 -2.22
CA SER A 49 19.96 9.32 -1.86
C SER A 49 20.29 9.35 -0.36
N THR A 50 19.44 9.97 0.46
CA THR A 50 19.63 10.02 1.92
C THR A 50 18.63 9.12 2.62
N ASP A 51 19.04 8.48 3.70
CA ASP A 51 18.19 7.63 4.55
C ASP A 51 17.22 8.44 5.43
N SER A 52 16.72 9.55 4.90
CA SER A 52 15.74 10.39 5.56
C SER A 52 14.89 11.14 4.54
N MET A 53 13.58 11.10 4.75
CA MET A 53 12.63 11.87 3.96
C MET A 53 11.58 12.50 4.88
N LYS A 54 11.28 13.78 4.66
CA LYS A 54 10.19 14.44 5.38
C LYS A 54 8.85 13.87 4.92
N VAL A 55 8.00 13.47 5.86
CA VAL A 55 6.64 12.97 5.59
C VAL A 55 5.83 13.96 4.74
N LYS A 56 5.97 15.26 4.98
CA LYS A 56 5.32 16.30 4.16
C LYS A 56 5.74 16.23 2.69
N THR A 57 7.01 15.93 2.41
CA THR A 57 7.51 15.78 1.04
C THR A 57 7.01 14.49 0.42
N LEU A 58 7.02 13.38 1.17
CA LEU A 58 6.47 12.11 0.71
C LEU A 58 4.98 12.23 0.36
N LYS A 59 4.21 12.98 1.17
CA LYS A 59 2.81 13.30 0.87
C LYS A 59 2.66 14.08 -0.45
N LYS A 60 3.47 15.11 -0.68
CA LYS A 60 3.45 15.86 -1.95
C LYS A 60 3.75 14.95 -3.15
N ILE A 61 4.73 14.06 -3.04
CA ILE A 61 5.05 13.09 -4.09
C ILE A 61 3.85 12.19 -4.38
N ALA A 62 3.18 11.71 -3.32
CA ALA A 62 1.97 10.90 -3.44
C ALA A 62 0.84 11.65 -4.16
N GLU A 63 0.62 12.92 -3.82
CA GLU A 63 -0.38 13.79 -4.45
C GLU A 63 -0.08 14.03 -5.94
N VAL A 64 1.18 14.35 -6.28
CA VAL A 64 1.59 14.56 -7.69
C VAL A 64 1.43 13.29 -8.51
N LEU A 65 1.77 12.14 -7.94
CA LEU A 65 1.62 10.84 -8.60
C LEU A 65 0.18 10.31 -8.50
N ASN A 66 -0.74 10.97 -7.82
CA ASN A 66 -2.09 10.47 -7.56
C ASN A 66 -2.09 9.01 -7.01
N LEU A 67 -1.24 8.77 -6.01
CA LEU A 67 -1.06 7.47 -5.35
C LEU A 67 -1.26 7.60 -3.84
N PRO A 68 -1.73 6.55 -3.16
CA PRO A 68 -1.76 6.55 -1.71
C PRO A 68 -0.35 6.35 -1.14
N VAL A 69 0.00 7.03 -0.05
CA VAL A 69 1.36 7.07 0.52
C VAL A 69 1.90 5.68 0.89
N ASN A 70 1.03 4.74 1.28
CA ASN A 70 1.43 3.38 1.66
C ASN A 70 2.13 2.61 0.53
N ILE A 71 1.82 2.93 -0.73
CA ILE A 71 2.38 2.19 -1.88
C ILE A 71 3.92 2.25 -1.91
N PHE A 72 4.50 3.34 -1.41
CA PHE A 72 5.96 3.52 -1.41
C PHE A 72 6.67 2.60 -0.41
N PHE A 73 5.93 2.05 0.57
CA PHE A 73 6.47 1.18 1.61
C PHE A 73 6.29 -0.30 1.30
N GLU A 74 5.51 -0.67 0.30
CA GLU A 74 5.24 -2.07 -0.03
C GLU A 74 6.48 -2.76 -0.61
N GLU A 75 6.65 -4.05 -0.28
CA GLU A 75 7.62 -4.89 -0.94
C GLU A 75 7.19 -5.09 -2.39
N PHE A 76 8.00 -4.58 -3.32
CA PHE A 76 7.80 -4.85 -4.73
C PHE A 76 8.02 -6.34 -4.98
N VAL A 77 6.94 -7.11 -5.01
CA VAL A 77 6.94 -8.48 -5.50
C VAL A 77 6.63 -8.39 -6.99
N PRO A 78 7.62 -8.51 -7.90
CA PRO A 78 7.33 -8.61 -9.31
C PRO A 78 6.49 -9.87 -9.52
N PRO A 79 5.25 -9.76 -10.01
CA PRO A 79 4.46 -10.93 -10.31
C PRO A 79 5.17 -11.74 -11.40
N PRO A 80 5.13 -13.07 -11.32
CA PRO A 80 6.06 -13.94 -12.02
C PRO A 80 5.95 -13.94 -13.57
N ASN A 81 5.14 -13.08 -14.20
CA ASN A 81 4.91 -13.15 -15.64
C ASN A 81 4.42 -11.89 -16.37
N SER A 82 4.80 -10.68 -15.95
CA SER A 82 4.27 -9.46 -16.60
C SER A 82 5.26 -8.72 -17.49
N LYS A 83 5.07 -8.87 -18.78
CA LYS A 83 5.48 -7.87 -19.77
C LYS A 83 4.52 -6.68 -19.67
N GLY A 84 4.86 -5.72 -18.81
CA GLY A 84 4.18 -4.44 -18.68
C GLY A 84 3.03 -4.44 -17.68
N PHE A 85 3.30 -3.99 -16.45
CA PHE A 85 2.26 -3.60 -15.52
C PHE A 85 1.71 -2.23 -15.91
N VAL A 86 0.41 -2.17 -16.20
CA VAL A 86 -0.38 -0.94 -16.16
C VAL A 86 -1.00 -0.90 -14.78
N TRP A 87 -0.43 -0.09 -13.88
CA TRP A 87 -1.11 0.26 -12.64
C TRP A 87 -2.31 1.11 -13.04
N ARG A 88 -3.49 0.50 -13.08
CA ARG A 88 -4.74 1.23 -13.28
C ARG A 88 -5.12 1.75 -11.88
N PRO A 89 -5.12 3.07 -11.63
CA PRO A 89 -5.71 3.57 -10.40
C PRO A 89 -7.17 3.16 -10.47
N GLU A 90 -7.61 2.25 -9.62
CA GLU A 90 -8.99 2.36 -9.16
C GLU A 90 -9.04 3.71 -8.45
N VAL A 91 -9.58 4.69 -9.16
CA VAL A 91 -9.88 6.02 -8.63
C VAL A 91 -10.72 5.73 -7.39
N TYR A 92 -10.15 5.96 -6.20
CA TYR A 92 -10.90 6.01 -4.96
C TYR A 92 -11.81 7.23 -5.06
N THR A 93 -12.92 7.10 -5.80
CA THR A 93 -14.03 8.03 -5.70
C THR A 93 -14.58 7.86 -4.28
N THR A 94 -14.85 8.97 -3.61
CA THR A 94 -15.44 9.01 -2.27
C THR A 94 -16.79 8.28 -2.18
N GLU A 95 -17.43 7.97 -3.32
CA GLU A 95 -18.60 7.09 -3.41
C GLU A 95 -18.25 5.61 -3.14
N ALA A 96 -17.05 5.15 -3.50
CA ALA A 96 -16.61 3.78 -3.29
C ALA A 96 -16.35 3.46 -1.81
N GLU A 97 -15.84 4.43 -1.02
CA GLU A 97 -15.60 4.23 0.42
C GLU A 97 -16.88 3.91 1.20
N GLY A 98 -18.01 4.55 0.86
CA GLY A 98 -19.31 4.26 1.48
C GLY A 98 -19.77 2.82 1.21
N LEU A 99 -19.60 2.36 -0.03
CA LEU A 99 -19.91 0.98 -0.45
C LEU A 99 -19.01 -0.04 0.26
N TYR A 100 -17.70 0.18 0.31
CA TYR A 100 -16.76 -0.72 1.00
C TYR A 100 -17.01 -0.81 2.51
N ILE A 101 -17.41 0.28 3.16
CA ILE A 101 -17.77 0.25 4.59
C ILE A 101 -19.03 -0.60 4.79
N THR A 102 -20.07 -0.41 3.98
CA THR A 102 -21.31 -1.19 4.10
C THR A 102 -21.11 -2.67 3.79
N GLU A 103 -20.30 -3.00 2.78
CA GLU A 103 -20.00 -4.40 2.44
C GLU A 103 -19.16 -5.06 3.54
N ARG A 104 -18.16 -4.36 4.09
CA ARG A 104 -17.34 -4.86 5.20
C ARG A 104 -18.17 -5.10 6.46
N GLU A 105 -19.12 -4.22 6.76
CA GLU A 105 -20.05 -4.43 7.88
C GLU A 105 -21.01 -5.61 7.64
N GLY A 106 -21.52 -5.74 6.42
CA GLY A 106 -22.36 -6.87 6.03
C GLY A 106 -21.63 -8.21 6.18
N LEU A 107 -20.41 -8.29 5.68
CA LEU A 107 -19.56 -9.48 5.80
C LEU A 107 -19.23 -9.80 7.25
N LYS A 108 -18.95 -8.81 8.10
CA LYS A 108 -18.74 -9.02 9.54
C LYS A 108 -19.96 -9.63 10.23
N ARG A 109 -21.15 -9.10 9.97
CA ARG A 109 -22.40 -9.65 10.54
C ARG A 109 -22.66 -11.07 10.05
N GLN A 110 -22.32 -11.39 8.81
CA GLN A 110 -22.45 -12.74 8.26
C GLN A 110 -21.49 -13.72 8.94
N ILE A 111 -20.26 -13.30 9.22
CA ILE A 111 -19.29 -14.11 9.97
C ILE A 111 -19.81 -14.39 11.39
N GLU A 112 -20.24 -13.37 12.13
CA GLU A 112 -20.78 -13.52 13.49
C GLU A 112 -21.98 -14.49 13.53
N LEU A 113 -22.88 -14.39 12.54
CA LEU A 113 -24.02 -15.30 12.44
C LEU A 113 -23.57 -16.75 12.19
N LEU A 114 -22.64 -16.95 11.26
CA LEU A 114 -22.12 -18.29 10.93
C LEU A 114 -21.37 -18.90 12.12
N GLU A 115 -20.57 -18.11 12.83
CA GLU A 115 -19.87 -18.54 14.05
C GLU A 115 -20.86 -18.96 15.14
N SER A 116 -21.92 -18.19 15.36
CA SER A 116 -22.99 -18.56 16.30
C SER A 116 -23.68 -19.87 15.91
N GLN A 117 -24.00 -20.05 14.62
CA GLN A 117 -24.62 -21.29 14.13
C GLN A 117 -23.71 -22.50 14.29
N ILE A 118 -22.40 -22.35 14.08
CA ILE A 118 -21.42 -23.41 14.29
C ILE A 118 -21.35 -23.76 15.78
N ALA A 119 -21.32 -22.76 16.66
CA ALA A 119 -21.32 -22.99 18.11
C ALA A 119 -22.56 -23.76 18.58
N ASP A 120 -23.75 -23.38 18.11
CA ASP A 120 -25.00 -24.07 18.43
C ASP A 120 -25.02 -25.51 17.91
N LYS A 121 -24.59 -25.73 16.65
CA LYS A 121 -24.48 -27.07 16.07
C LYS A 121 -23.51 -27.95 16.85
N ASN A 122 -22.36 -27.42 17.27
CA ASN A 122 -21.38 -28.16 18.07
C ASN A 122 -21.96 -28.56 19.43
N LYS A 123 -22.72 -27.66 20.07
CA LYS A 123 -23.41 -27.95 21.34
C LYS A 123 -24.46 -29.05 21.18
N ILE A 124 -25.22 -29.04 20.09
CA ILE A 124 -26.17 -30.11 19.77
C ILE A 124 -25.45 -31.44 19.57
N ILE A 125 -24.35 -31.46 18.81
CA ILE A 125 -23.53 -32.67 18.62
C ILE A 125 -23.04 -33.21 19.96
N GLU A 126 -22.54 -32.36 20.86
CA GLU A 126 -22.07 -32.77 22.18
C GLU A 126 -23.18 -33.40 23.04
N LEU A 127 -24.39 -32.84 22.98
CA LEU A 127 -25.56 -33.37 23.68
C LEU A 127 -26.01 -34.72 23.09
N LEU A 128 -25.88 -34.91 21.78
CA LEU A 128 -26.23 -36.15 21.09
C LEU A 128 -25.14 -37.23 21.24
N SER A 129 -23.87 -36.86 21.40
CA SER A 129 -22.76 -37.81 21.60
C SER A 129 -22.65 -38.34 23.04
N LYS A 130 -23.40 -37.77 23.98
CA LYS A 130 -23.46 -38.20 25.40
C LYS A 130 -24.60 -39.20 25.68
N LYS A 131 -25.33 -39.64 24.65
CA LYS A 131 -26.28 -40.75 24.69
C LYS A 131 -25.64 -42.01 24.13
#